data_AF-A0A0G1GV74-F1
#
_entry.id   AF-A0A0G1GV74-F1
#
_cell.length_a   1.000
_cell.length_b   1.000
_cell.length_c   1.000
_cell.angle_alpha   90.00
_cell.angle_beta   90.00
_cell.angle_gamma   90.00
#
_symmetry.space_group_name_H-M   'P 1'
#
loop_
_entity.id
_entity.type
_entity.pdbx_description
1 polymer ?
#
loop_
_entity_poly.entity_id
_entity_poly.type
_entity_poly.pdbx_seq_one_letter_code
_entity_poly.pdbx_strand_id
1 'polypeptide(L)'
;MKKTVVKKVTIDDLAGTIDNLAIMVAKGFDRVHKEMDERFDNVDKRFDKVEKEITEVKENINTTRMDVLGIGDRFVSKHEFSQHLVRFSLLEQKVKTKR
;
A
#
# COMPACT_ATOMS: atom_id res chain seq x y z
N MET A 1 -68.78 -34.35 -1.83
CA MET A 1 -67.32 -34.45 -2.10
C MET A 1 -66.93 -33.28 -3.00
N LYS A 2 -66.17 -32.30 -2.50
CA LYS A 2 -65.70 -31.18 -3.33
C LYS A 2 -64.56 -31.70 -4.23
N LYS A 3 -64.80 -31.81 -5.54
CA LYS A 3 -63.75 -32.14 -6.51
C LYS A 3 -62.76 -30.97 -6.57
N THR A 4 -61.52 -31.20 -6.17
CA THR A 4 -60.41 -30.26 -6.36
C THR A 4 -60.14 -30.17 -7.85
N VAL A 5 -60.38 -29.00 -8.45
CA VAL A 5 -60.01 -28.73 -9.84
C VAL A 5 -58.50 -28.50 -9.88
N VAL A 6 -57.75 -29.48 -10.38
CA VAL A 6 -56.31 -29.31 -10.63
C VAL A 6 -56.16 -28.45 -11.89
N LYS A 7 -55.61 -27.24 -11.75
CA LYS A 7 -55.32 -26.37 -12.90
C LYS A 7 -54.26 -27.05 -13.77
N LYS A 8 -54.59 -27.34 -15.02
CA LYS A 8 -53.63 -27.86 -16.01
C LYS A 8 -52.73 -26.72 -16.45
N VAL A 9 -51.42 -26.85 -16.23
CA VAL A 9 -50.41 -25.90 -16.72
C VAL A 9 -50.29 -26.05 -18.24
N THR A 10 -50.31 -24.93 -18.96
CA THR A 10 -50.15 -24.92 -20.43
C THR A 10 -48.69 -24.68 -20.81
N ILE A 11 -48.36 -24.88 -22.09
CA ILE A 11 -47.02 -24.54 -22.62
C ILE A 11 -46.78 -23.03 -22.55
N ASP A 12 -47.82 -22.22 -22.77
CA ASP A 12 -47.73 -20.75 -22.68
C ASP A 12 -47.43 -20.28 -21.25
N ASP A 13 -48.03 -20.93 -20.25
CA ASP A 13 -47.71 -20.68 -18.84
C ASP A 13 -46.21 -20.92 -18.57
N LEU A 14 -45.67 -22.02 -19.09
CA LEU A 14 -44.25 -22.38 -18.93
C LEU A 14 -43.33 -21.38 -19.67
N ALA A 15 -43.66 -21.02 -20.91
CA ALA A 15 -42.92 -20.02 -21.69
C ALA A 15 -42.83 -18.68 -20.93
N GLY A 16 -43.96 -18.20 -20.40
CA GLY A 16 -43.98 -16.98 -19.59
C GLY A 16 -43.13 -17.08 -18.32
N THR A 17 -43.08 -18.24 -17.66
CA THR A 17 -42.18 -18.41 -16.50
C THR A 17 -40.70 -18.43 -16.88
N ILE A 18 -40.35 -18.97 -18.05
CA ILE A 18 -38.97 -18.98 -18.56
C ILE A 18 -38.53 -17.55 -18.93
N ASP A 19 -39.39 -16.77 -19.57
CA ASP A 19 -39.09 -15.36 -19.89
C ASP A 19 -38.87 -14.54 -18.62
N ASN A 20 -39.71 -14.73 -17.61
CA ASN A 20 -39.55 -14.09 -16.31
C ASN A 20 -38.22 -14.49 -15.64
N LEU A 21 -37.86 -15.78 -15.70
CA LEU A 21 -36.57 -16.26 -15.19
C LEU A 21 -35.41 -15.61 -15.94
N ALA A 22 -35.45 -15.56 -17.27
CA ALA A 22 -34.43 -14.94 -18.09
C ALA A 22 -34.23 -13.46 -17.73
N ILE A 23 -35.32 -12.71 -17.55
CA ILE A 23 -35.28 -11.31 -17.12
C ILE A 23 -34.66 -11.16 -15.72
N MET A 24 -35.06 -12.02 -14.76
CA MET A 24 -34.51 -11.99 -13.40
C MET A 24 -33.01 -12.30 -13.38
N VAL A 25 -32.58 -13.29 -14.18
CA VAL A 25 -31.18 -13.68 -14.31
C VAL A 25 -30.37 -12.54 -14.93
N ALA A 26 -30.84 -11.93 -16.03
CA ALA A 26 -30.19 -10.79 -16.66
C ALA A 26 -30.01 -9.62 -15.67
N LYS A 27 -31.08 -9.25 -14.95
CA LYS A 27 -31.01 -8.20 -13.91
C LYS A 27 -30.05 -8.56 -12.78
N GLY A 28 -29.97 -9.85 -12.42
CA GLY A 28 -29.03 -10.35 -11.42
C GLY A 28 -27.58 -10.14 -11.85
N PHE A 29 -27.25 -10.50 -13.09
CA PHE A 29 -25.92 -10.29 -13.65
C PHE A 29 -25.57 -8.81 -13.80
N ASP A 30 -26.50 -7.98 -14.28
CA ASP A 30 -26.27 -6.53 -14.41
C ASP A 30 -25.95 -5.89 -13.06
N ARG A 31 -26.65 -6.30 -12.00
CA ARG A 31 -26.39 -5.79 -10.64
C ARG A 31 -25.01 -6.22 -10.14
N VAL A 32 -24.65 -7.48 -10.32
CA VAL A 32 -23.33 -8.01 -9.91
C VAL A 32 -22.21 -7.32 -10.68
N HIS A 33 -22.39 -7.10 -11.99
CA HIS A 33 -21.40 -6.41 -12.82
C HIS A 33 -21.16 -4.98 -12.34
N LYS A 34 -22.23 -4.22 -12.08
CA LYS A 34 -22.12 -2.84 -11.56
C LYS A 34 -21.46 -2.77 -10.18
N GLU A 35 -21.84 -3.65 -9.25
CA GLU A 35 -21.21 -3.71 -7.93
C GLU A 35 -19.72 -4.05 -8.04
N MET A 36 -19.37 -4.94 -8.97
CA MET A 36 -18.00 -5.34 -9.22
C MET A 36 -17.17 -4.19 -9.81
N ASP A 37 -17.70 -3.46 -10.80
CA ASP A 37 -17.06 -2.30 -11.40
C ASP A 37 -16.81 -1.20 -10.35
N GLU A 38 -17.82 -0.86 -9.53
CA GLU A 38 -17.67 0.13 -8.45
C GLU A 38 -16.60 -0.27 -7.43
N ARG A 39 -16.51 -1.57 -7.11
CA ARG A 39 -15.48 -2.09 -6.20
C ARG A 39 -14.09 -2.05 -6.82
N PHE A 40 -13.95 -2.36 -8.11
CA PHE A 40 -12.67 -2.27 -8.80
C PHE A 40 -12.20 -0.82 -8.93
N ASP A 41 -13.08 0.12 -9.28
CA ASP A 41 -12.78 1.55 -9.30
C ASP A 41 -12.31 2.07 -7.92
N ASN A 42 -12.89 1.56 -6.82
CA ASN A 42 -12.45 1.89 -5.47
C ASN A 42 -11.05 1.33 -5.18
N VAL A 43 -10.80 0.09 -5.60
CA VAL A 43 -9.50 -0.57 -5.45
C VAL A 43 -8.42 0.19 -6.22
N ASP A 44 -8.68 0.59 -7.47
CA ASP A 44 -7.73 1.37 -8.29
C ASP A 44 -7.37 2.70 -7.61
N LYS A 45 -8.36 3.44 -7.11
CA LYS A 45 -8.12 4.68 -6.35
C LYS A 45 -7.26 4.46 -5.10
N ARG A 46 -7.43 3.32 -4.42
CA ARG A 46 -6.60 2.97 -3.25
C ARG A 46 -5.18 2.63 -3.67
N PHE A 47 -4.98 1.93 -4.79
CA PHE A 47 -3.66 1.64 -5.33
C PHE A 47 -2.93 2.91 -5.75
N ASP A 48 -3.60 3.84 -6.45
CA ASP A 48 -3.03 5.14 -6.81
C ASP A 48 -2.55 5.92 -5.57
N LYS A 49 -3.32 5.88 -4.48
CA LYS A 49 -2.94 6.51 -3.22
C LYS A 49 -1.69 5.86 -2.61
N VAL A 50 -1.65 4.53 -2.58
CA VAL A 50 -0.51 3.77 -2.05
C VAL A 50 0.75 4.03 -2.88
N GLU A 51 0.64 4.13 -4.20
CA GLU A 51 1.78 4.44 -5.07
C GLU A 51 2.40 5.82 -4.77
N LYS A 52 1.55 6.82 -4.50
CA LYS A 52 2.00 8.15 -4.07
C LYS A 52 2.71 8.11 -2.72
N GLU A 53 2.13 7.44 -1.72
CA GLU A 53 2.73 7.30 -0.40
C GLU A 53 4.09 6.57 -0.47
N ILE A 54 4.19 5.51 -1.29
CA ILE A 54 5.46 4.80 -1.51
C ILE A 54 6.50 5.71 -2.16
N THR A 55 6.10 6.55 -3.12
CA THR A 55 7.01 7.50 -3.79
C THR A 55 7.54 8.53 -2.79
N GLU A 56 6.68 9.10 -1.97
CA GLU A 56 7.06 10.04 -0.90
C GLU A 56 8.02 9.39 0.11
N VAL A 57 7.75 8.15 0.54
CA VAL A 57 8.65 7.41 1.44
C VAL A 57 10.02 7.18 0.81
N LYS A 58 10.08 6.85 -0.50
CA LYS A 58 11.36 6.69 -1.22
C LYS A 58 12.16 7.99 -1.24
N GLU A 59 11.51 9.11 -1.50
CA GLU A 59 12.17 10.44 -1.48
C GLU A 59 12.70 10.76 -0.09
N ASN A 60 11.90 10.56 0.96
CA ASN A 60 12.31 10.80 2.34
C ASN A 60 13.49 9.92 2.77
N ILE A 61 13.50 8.64 2.35
CA ILE A 61 14.61 7.72 2.60
C ILE A 61 15.88 8.18 1.88
N ASN A 62 15.76 8.65 0.63
CA ASN A 62 16.90 9.17 -0.11
C ASN A 62 17.50 10.41 0.57
N THR A 63 16.67 11.34 1.03
CA THR A 63 17.12 12.51 1.80
C THR A 63 17.81 12.09 3.08
N THR A 64 17.19 11.20 3.87
CA THR A 64 17.77 10.67 5.11
C THR A 64 19.12 9.99 4.86
N ARG A 65 19.25 9.24 3.77
CA ARG A 65 20.51 8.61 3.37
C ARG A 65 21.59 9.65 3.09
N MET A 66 21.27 10.73 2.39
CA MET A 66 22.23 11.81 2.12
C MET A 66 22.65 12.53 3.41
N ASP A 67 21.71 12.76 4.32
CA ASP A 67 22.02 13.35 5.63
C ASP A 67 22.99 12.48 6.43
N VAL A 68 22.75 11.17 6.47
CA VAL A 68 23.63 10.20 7.16
C VAL A 68 25.03 10.18 6.55
N LEU A 69 25.14 10.19 5.22
CA LEU A 69 26.44 10.24 4.55
C LEU A 69 27.17 11.55 4.84
N GLY A 70 26.48 12.69 4.75
CA GLY A 70 27.06 13.99 5.04
C GLY A 70 27.47 14.14 6.51
N ILE A 71 26.80 13.46 7.44
CA ILE A 71 27.24 13.33 8.83
C ILE A 71 28.54 12.52 8.92
N GLY A 72 28.62 11.37 8.24
CA GLY A 72 29.80 10.52 8.18
C GLY A 72 31.04 11.26 7.69
N ASP A 73 30.92 12.04 6.61
CA ASP A 73 32.03 12.80 6.01
C ASP A 73 32.58 13.90 6.94
N ARG A 74 31.78 14.39 7.89
CA ARG A 74 32.21 15.40 8.87
C ARG A 74 32.97 14.80 10.06
N PHE A 75 32.92 13.49 10.25
CA PHE A 75 33.61 12.84 11.37
C PHE A 75 35.06 12.52 11.02
N VAL A 76 35.97 12.91 11.92
CA VAL A 76 37.36 12.42 11.90
C VAL A 76 37.33 10.91 12.14
N SER A 77 38.09 10.16 11.34
CA SER A 77 38.16 8.71 11.52
C SER A 77 38.65 8.37 12.93
N LYS A 78 38.14 7.27 13.52
CA LYS A 78 38.58 6.83 14.87
C LYS A 78 40.10 6.68 14.97
N HIS A 79 40.74 6.30 13.86
CA HIS A 79 42.19 6.18 13.75
C HIS A 79 42.89 7.54 13.89
N GLU A 80 42.51 8.53 13.07
CA GLU A 80 43.08 9.88 13.15
C GLU A 80 42.80 10.54 14.49
N PHE A 81 41.60 10.38 15.04
CA PHE A 81 41.26 10.89 16.37
C PHE A 81 42.20 10.31 17.43
N SER A 82 42.46 8.99 17.38
CA SER A 82 43.44 8.33 18.26
C SER A 82 44.85 8.90 18.11
N GLN A 83 45.30 9.17 16.88
CA GLN A 83 46.60 9.82 16.64
C GLN A 83 46.66 11.23 17.23
N HIS A 84 45.58 12.01 17.11
CA HIS A 84 45.48 13.34 17.69
C HIS A 84 45.53 13.30 19.23
N LEU A 85 44.89 12.32 19.87
CA LEU A 85 44.95 12.14 21.33
C LEU A 85 46.37 11.88 21.83
N VAL A 86 47.12 11.00 21.17
CA VAL A 86 48.53 10.73 21.53
C VAL A 86 49.37 11.99 21.42
N ARG A 87 49.23 12.73 20.30
CA ARG A 87 49.94 14.00 20.10
C ARG A 87 49.55 15.03 21.15
N PHE A 88 48.28 15.10 21.53
CA PHE A 88 47.79 15.99 22.57
C PHE A 88 48.41 15.68 23.93
N SER A 89 48.45 14.41 24.35
CA SER A 89 49.07 13.99 25.62
C SER A 89 50.56 14.36 25.69
N LEU A 90 51.31 14.18 24.59
CA LEU A 90 52.72 14.57 24.52
C LEU A 90 52.91 16.10 24.63
N LEU A 91 52.01 16.88 24.02
CA LEU A 91 52.04 18.34 24.12
C LEU A 91 51.72 18.82 25.54
N GLU A 92 50.72 18.23 26.21
CA GLU A 92 50.40 18.57 27.60
C GLU A 92 51.60 18.35 28.54
N GLN A 93 52.30 17.23 28.42
CA GLN A 93 53.51 16.97 29.21
C GLN A 93 54.60 18.02 28.97
N LYS A 94 54.82 18.41 27.71
CA LYS A 94 55.81 19.44 27.34
C LYS A 94 55.43 20.83 27.86
N VAL A 95 54.14 21.17 27.92
CA VAL A 95 53.69 22.45 28.49
C VAL A 95 53.85 22.47 30.00
N LYS A 96 53.50 21.37 30.69
CA LYS A 96 53.66 21.24 32.15
C LYS A 96 55.12 21.36 32.61
N THR A 97 56.06 20.89 31.81
CA THR A 97 57.49 20.94 32.12
C THR A 97 58.15 22.28 31.77
N LYS A 98 57.45 23.17 31.05
CA LYS A 98 57.93 24.51 30.66
C LYS A 98 57.46 25.64 31.59
N ARG A 99 56.53 25.35 32.51
CA ARG A 99 56.10 26.26 33.59
C ARG A 99 56.88 25.92 34.85
#